data_AF-A0A2V8BGX9-F1
#
_entry.id   AF-A0A2V8BGX9-F1
#
_cell.length_a   1.000
_cell.length_b   1.000
_cell.length_c   1.000
_cell.angle_alpha   90.00
_cell.angle_beta   90.00
_cell.angle_gamma   90.00
#
_symmetry.space_group_name_H-M   'P 1'
#
loop_
_entity.id
_entity.type
_entity.pdbx_description
1 polymer ?
#
loop_
_entity_poly.entity_id
_entity_poly.type
_entity_poly.pdbx_seq_one_letter_code
_entity_poly.pdbx_strand_id
1 'polypeptide(L)'
;MDPGVESSRALWNRDRLTLESDEVLAQLLDRGEMGAWRDLYRLARTDPTLRARIARIVQTVPTPLPRFWLAALADLGEPVDLAAPVPDYYQRTTV
;
A
#
# COMPACT_ATOMS: atom_id res chain seq x y z
N MET A 1 10.48 -2.19 -24.22
CA MET A 1 9.16 -1.63 -23.87
C MET A 1 8.46 -2.72 -23.08
N ASP A 2 8.20 -2.51 -21.79
CA ASP A 2 7.69 -3.55 -20.90
C ASP A 2 6.16 -3.58 -20.95
N PRO A 3 5.53 -4.66 -21.44
CA PRO A 3 4.07 -4.72 -21.63
C PRO A 3 3.28 -4.74 -20.32
N GLY A 4 3.91 -4.99 -19.15
CA GLY A 4 3.23 -5.00 -17.85
C GLY A 4 2.83 -3.62 -17.35
N VAL A 5 3.56 -2.57 -17.78
CA VAL A 5 3.33 -1.19 -17.33
C VAL A 5 2.08 -0.59 -17.98
N GLU A 6 1.74 -1.00 -19.20
CA GLU A 6 0.61 -0.44 -19.96
C GLU A 6 -0.74 -0.99 -19.45
N SER A 7 -0.79 -2.29 -19.13
CA SER A 7 -1.96 -2.92 -18.50
C SER A 7 -2.18 -2.43 -17.06
N SER A 8 -1.11 -2.19 -16.30
CA SER A 8 -1.21 -1.54 -14.99
C SER A 8 -1.78 -0.12 -15.15
N ARG A 9 -1.23 0.73 -16.01
CA ARG A 9 -1.78 2.08 -16.24
C ARG A 9 -3.26 2.10 -16.65
N ALA A 10 -3.72 1.13 -17.44
CA ALA A 10 -5.11 1.05 -17.87
C ALA A 10 -6.08 0.61 -16.76
N LEU A 11 -5.66 -0.28 -15.85
CA LEU A 11 -6.43 -0.61 -14.65
C LEU A 11 -6.51 0.60 -13.70
N TRP A 12 -5.43 1.37 -13.56
CA TRP A 12 -5.30 2.49 -12.63
C TRP A 12 -6.01 3.77 -13.10
N ASN A 13 -6.11 3.99 -14.41
CA ASN A 13 -6.83 5.16 -14.95
C ASN A 13 -8.35 5.09 -14.75
N ARG A 14 -8.90 3.88 -14.57
CA ARG A 14 -10.28 3.69 -14.08
C ARG A 14 -10.41 3.94 -12.56
N ASP A 15 -9.30 4.09 -11.84
CA ASP A 15 -9.12 3.65 -10.45
C ASP A 15 -8.97 4.78 -9.42
N ARG A 16 -9.06 6.05 -9.81
CA ARG A 16 -9.10 7.13 -8.80
C ARG A 16 -10.31 6.99 -7.86
N LEU A 17 -11.40 6.42 -8.37
CA LEU A 17 -12.60 5.98 -7.63
C LEU A 17 -12.41 4.65 -6.88
N THR A 18 -11.54 3.77 -7.34
CA THR A 18 -11.34 2.43 -6.74
C THR A 18 -10.34 2.47 -5.58
N LEU A 19 -9.31 3.33 -5.63
CA LEU A 19 -8.38 3.59 -4.51
C LEU A 19 -9.05 4.32 -3.33
N GLU A 20 -10.27 4.84 -3.48
CA GLU A 20 -11.09 5.29 -2.34
C GLU A 20 -11.49 4.13 -1.43
N SER A 21 -11.45 2.88 -1.91
CA SER A 21 -11.73 1.70 -1.11
C SER A 21 -10.48 1.20 -0.37
N ASP A 22 -10.56 1.13 0.96
CA ASP A 22 -9.48 0.56 1.80
C ASP A 22 -9.23 -0.93 1.48
N GLU A 23 -10.24 -1.66 0.98
CA GLU A 23 -10.10 -3.06 0.59
C GLU A 23 -9.19 -3.24 -0.62
N VAL A 24 -9.34 -2.38 -1.63
CA VAL A 24 -8.51 -2.43 -2.85
C VAL A 24 -7.07 -2.05 -2.50
N LEU A 25 -6.91 -1.02 -1.66
CA LEU A 25 -5.61 -0.62 -1.18
C LEU A 25 -4.95 -1.74 -0.36
N ALA A 26 -5.69 -2.43 0.51
CA ALA A 26 -5.18 -3.59 1.24
C ALA A 26 -4.75 -4.73 0.29
N GLN A 27 -5.54 -5.06 -0.73
CA GLN A 27 -5.18 -6.07 -1.73
C GLN A 27 -3.93 -5.68 -2.53
N LEU A 28 -3.76 -4.39 -2.84
CA LEU A 28 -2.58 -3.87 -3.52
C LEU A 28 -1.32 -4.00 -2.65
N LEU A 29 -1.44 -3.73 -1.34
CA LEU A 29 -0.35 -3.93 -0.39
C LEU A 29 -0.03 -5.42 -0.15
N ASP A 30 -1.04 -6.29 -0.28
CA ASP A 30 -0.93 -7.74 -0.10
C ASP A 30 -0.31 -8.45 -1.31
N ARG A 31 -0.81 -8.17 -2.52
CA ARG A 31 -0.50 -8.92 -3.75
C ARG A 31 0.01 -8.08 -4.90
N GLY A 32 0.22 -6.78 -4.68
CA GLY A 32 0.74 -5.89 -5.71
C GLY A 32 2.14 -6.31 -6.15
N GLU A 33 2.38 -6.20 -7.45
CA GLU A 33 3.72 -6.39 -8.01
C GLU A 33 4.60 -5.15 -7.76
N MET A 34 5.92 -5.28 -7.91
CA MET A 34 6.86 -4.17 -7.69
C MET A 34 6.56 -2.91 -8.52
N GLY A 35 6.04 -3.07 -9.74
CA GLY A 35 5.61 -1.95 -10.57
C GLY A 35 4.45 -1.18 -9.93
N ALA A 36 3.43 -1.90 -9.49
CA ALA A 36 2.27 -1.38 -8.78
C ALA A 36 2.67 -0.69 -7.45
N TRP A 37 3.54 -1.28 -6.66
CA TRP A 37 4.03 -0.66 -5.42
C TRP A 37 4.80 0.63 -5.66
N ARG A 38 5.61 0.68 -6.73
CA ARG A 38 6.34 1.90 -7.11
C ARG A 38 5.40 3.02 -7.52
N ASP A 39 4.34 2.70 -8.26
CA ASP A 39 3.34 3.69 -8.67
C ASP A 39 2.50 4.17 -7.48
N LEU A 40 2.14 3.27 -6.54
CA LEU A 40 1.50 3.64 -5.28
C LEU A 40 2.39 4.59 -4.45
N TYR A 41 3.68 4.28 -4.32
CA TYR A 41 4.63 5.13 -3.62
C TYR A 41 4.75 6.52 -4.25
N ARG A 42 4.78 6.59 -5.58
CA ARG A 42 4.80 7.86 -6.32
C ARG A 42 3.55 8.70 -6.04
N LEU A 43 2.38 8.08 -5.97
CA LEU A 43 1.13 8.78 -5.65
C LEU A 43 1.12 9.28 -4.20
N ALA A 44 1.51 8.42 -3.26
CA ALA A 44 1.61 8.73 -1.84
C ALA A 44 2.58 9.89 -1.55
N ARG A 45 3.62 10.09 -2.37
CA ARG A 45 4.53 11.24 -2.27
C ARG A 45 3.80 12.59 -2.40
N THR A 46 2.75 12.65 -3.22
CA THR A 46 1.99 13.88 -3.48
C THR A 46 0.66 13.97 -2.72
N ASP A 47 0.21 12.87 -2.12
CA ASP A 47 -1.10 12.77 -1.48
C ASP A 47 -0.98 12.38 0.01
N PRO A 48 -1.08 13.36 0.95
CA PRO A 48 -1.00 13.08 2.38
C PRO A 48 -2.17 12.25 2.90
N THR A 49 -3.37 12.39 2.30
CA THR A 49 -4.54 11.61 2.70
C THR A 49 -4.34 10.14 2.36
N LEU A 50 -3.76 9.85 1.20
CA LEU A 50 -3.39 8.50 0.82
C LEU A 50 -2.34 7.91 1.77
N ARG A 51 -1.32 8.68 2.18
CA ARG A 51 -0.32 8.21 3.15
C ARG A 51 -0.96 7.80 4.48
N ALA A 52 -1.81 8.65 5.04
CA ALA A 52 -2.52 8.36 6.28
C ALA A 52 -3.38 7.08 6.16
N ARG A 53 -4.02 6.88 5.01
CA ARG A 53 -4.82 5.66 4.74
C ARG A 53 -3.96 4.41 4.63
N ILE A 54 -2.85 4.45 3.89
CA ILE A 54 -1.91 3.32 3.81
C ILE A 54 -1.38 3.01 5.22
N ALA A 55 -1.00 4.03 6.00
CA ALA A 55 -0.52 3.85 7.37
C ALA A 55 -1.56 3.12 8.23
N ARG A 56 -2.82 3.55 8.18
CA ARG A 56 -3.94 2.92 8.91
C ARG A 56 -4.13 1.46 8.50
N ILE A 57 -4.13 1.17 7.19
CA ILE A 57 -4.33 -0.20 6.70
C ILE A 57 -3.19 -1.10 7.16
N VAL A 58 -1.94 -0.67 7.01
CA VAL A 58 -0.75 -1.45 7.42
C VAL A 58 -0.76 -1.73 8.93
N GLN A 59 -1.32 -0.82 9.74
CA GLN A 59 -1.44 -1.00 11.18
C GLN A 59 -2.64 -1.87 11.62
N THR A 60 -3.64 -2.06 10.76
CA THR A 60 -4.90 -2.74 11.13
C THR A 60 -5.16 -4.03 10.37
N VAL A 61 -4.57 -4.18 9.19
CA VAL A 61 -4.71 -5.34 8.31
C VAL A 61 -3.36 -6.04 8.21
N PRO A 62 -3.32 -7.37 8.41
CA PRO A 62 -2.09 -8.12 8.16
C PRO A 62 -1.70 -7.98 6.70
N THR A 63 -0.48 -7.48 6.46
CA THR A 63 0.13 -7.32 5.13
C THR A 63 1.49 -8.02 5.14
N PRO A 64 2.03 -8.48 4.01
CA PRO A 64 3.26 -9.27 3.97
C PRO A 64 4.50 -8.48 4.39
N LEU A 65 4.54 -7.16 4.18
CA LEU A 65 5.70 -6.30 4.46
C LEU A 65 5.31 -5.03 5.21
N PRO A 66 4.74 -5.13 6.43
CA PRO A 66 4.15 -3.98 7.12
C PRO A 66 5.23 -2.96 7.51
N ARG A 67 6.38 -3.43 8.03
CA ARG A 67 7.49 -2.56 8.44
C ARG A 67 8.14 -1.82 7.27
N PHE A 68 8.20 -2.44 6.10
CA PHE A 68 8.68 -1.80 4.88
C PHE A 68 7.79 -0.61 4.51
N TRP A 69 6.46 -0.81 4.51
CA TRP A 69 5.52 0.26 4.19
C TRP A 69 5.54 1.39 5.23
N LEU A 70 5.61 1.08 6.52
CA LEU A 70 5.73 2.11 7.55
C LEU A 70 7.03 2.92 7.38
N ALA A 71 8.17 2.27 7.12
CA ALA A 71 9.42 2.98 6.86
C ALA A 71 9.34 3.87 5.61
N ALA A 72 8.71 3.37 4.54
CA ALA A 72 8.49 4.15 3.31
C ALA A 72 7.59 5.37 3.56
N LEU A 73 6.56 5.24 4.40
CA LEU A 73 5.69 6.36 4.76
C LEU A 73 6.39 7.38 5.66
N ALA A 74 7.22 6.91 6.60
CA ALA A 74 8.05 7.77 7.43
C ALA A 74 9.02 8.62 6.59
N ASP A 75 9.65 8.03 5.56
CA ASP A 75 10.51 8.75 4.60
C ASP A 75 9.73 9.84 3.83
N LEU A 76 8.45 9.59 3.56
CA LEU A 76 7.54 10.57 2.95
C LEU A 76 7.00 11.63 3.93
N GLY A 77 7.40 11.59 5.20
CA GLY A 77 7.00 12.54 6.24
C GLY A 77 5.67 12.23 6.92
N GLU A 78 5.13 11.03 6.76
CA GLU A 78 3.94 10.60 7.50
C GLU A 78 4.32 10.32 8.97
N PRO A 79 3.56 10.83 9.96
CA PRO A 79 3.83 10.59 11.37
C PRO A 79 3.41 9.17 11.78
N VAL A 80 4.21 8.18 11.40
CA VAL A 80 4.01 6.78 11.77
C VAL A 80 4.86 6.40 12.97
N ASP A 81 4.29 5.62 13.88
CA ASP A 81 5.05 4.98 14.95
C ASP A 81 5.64 3.65 14.44
N LEU A 82 6.96 3.63 14.22
CA LEU A 82 7.68 2.44 13.75
C LEU A 82 7.81 1.35 14.82
N ALA A 83 7.60 1.70 16.10
CA ALA A 83 7.65 0.77 17.22
C ALA A 83 6.26 0.18 17.55
N ALA A 84 5.19 0.72 16.95
CA ALA A 84 3.85 0.22 17.17
C ALA A 84 3.73 -1.27 16.76
N PRO A 85 2.97 -2.07 17.52
CA PRO A 85 2.69 -3.44 17.13
C PRO A 85 1.94 -3.47 15.79
N VAL A 86 2.42 -4.30 14.86
CA VAL A 86 1.76 -4.53 13.57
C VAL A 86 1.11 -5.92 13.54
N PRO A 87 -0.03 -6.09 12.86
CA PRO A 87 -0.69 -7.38 12.76
C PRO A 87 0.21 -8.43 12.10
N ASP A 88 0.20 -9.66 12.62
CA ASP A 88 1.00 -10.75 12.09
C ASP A 88 0.32 -11.37 10.85
N TYR A 89 1.01 -11.29 9.70
CA TYR A 89 0.51 -11.79 8.42
C TYR A 89 0.39 -13.32 8.38
N TYR A 90 1.34 -14.02 9.01
CA TYR A 90 1.43 -15.48 8.94
C TYR A 90 0.51 -16.18 9.93
N GLN A 91 0.07 -15.49 10.98
CA GLN A 91 -0.96 -16.03 11.89
C GLN A 91 -2.34 -16.15 11.25
N ARG A 92 -2.60 -15.48 10.11
CA ARG A 92 -3.89 -15.57 9.40
C ARG A 92 -3.99 -16.80 8.48
N THR A 93 -2.88 -17.48 8.20
CA THR A 93 -2.83 -18.62 7.26
C THR A 93 -3.05 -19.98 7.95
N THR A 94 -3.32 -20.00 9.25
CA THR A 94 -3.66 -21.22 9.99
C THR A 94 -5.17 -21.48 9.94
N VAL A 95 -5.65 -21.98 8.80
CA VAL A 95 -6.96 -22.63 8.67
C VAL A 95 -6.79 -23.90 7.86
#